data_AF-A0A7K2MKG4-F1
#
_entry.id   AF-A0A7K2MKG4-F1
#
_cell.length_a   1.000
_cell.length_b   1.000
_cell.length_c   1.000
_cell.angle_alpha   90.00
_cell.angle_beta   90.00
_cell.angle_gamma   90.00
#
_symmetry.space_group_name_H-M   'P 1'
#
loop_
_entity.id
_entity.type
_entity.pdbx_description
1 polymer ?
#
loop_
_entity_poly.entity_id
_entity_poly.type
_entity_poly.pdbx_seq_one_letter_code
_entity_poly.pdbx_strand_id
1 'polypeptide(L)'
;GSRAGRTTGALASSAAAALAETLTRFRPPSSPQGPAEPPPPPYSASPPGSPPPYSAAPAEPNPGEGRRPPEYTAVPDGGFDPRQLTEFQLDELVHRIVGRVTRLVRTELRMDRERIGRLRDPR
;
A
#
# COMPACT_ATOMS: atom_id res chain seq x y z
N GLY A 1 38.83 -5.77 15.99
CA GLY A 1 38.21 -5.79 14.64
C GLY A 1 37.06 -4.82 14.60
N SER A 2 37.07 -3.83 13.69
CA SER A 2 35.91 -2.94 13.46
C SER A 2 36.02 -2.24 12.10
N ARG A 3 35.79 -3.00 11.02
CA ARG A 3 35.79 -2.48 9.64
C ARG A 3 34.52 -2.85 8.86
N ALA A 4 33.76 -3.86 9.31
CA ALA A 4 32.58 -4.37 8.62
C ALA A 4 31.30 -3.50 8.74
N GLY A 5 31.20 -2.63 9.75
CA GLY A 5 30.00 -1.81 9.98
C GLY A 5 29.87 -0.54 9.13
N ARG A 6 30.95 -0.12 8.45
CA ARG A 6 30.96 1.17 7.72
C ARG A 6 30.48 1.07 6.27
N THR A 7 30.68 -0.07 5.63
CA THR A 7 30.35 -0.29 4.21
C THR A 7 28.86 -0.57 4.01
N THR A 8 28.21 -1.24 4.96
CA THR A 8 26.75 -1.49 4.94
C THR A 8 25.95 -0.22 5.21
N GLY A 9 26.42 0.64 6.11
CA GLY A 9 25.80 1.94 6.39
C GLY A 9 25.79 2.86 5.16
N ALA A 10 26.92 2.97 4.46
CA ALA A 10 27.02 3.79 3.25
C ALA A 10 26.10 3.29 2.11
N LEU A 11 26.01 1.98 1.93
CA LEU A 11 25.16 1.37 0.90
C LEU A 11 23.66 1.53 1.23
N ALA A 12 23.28 1.39 2.50
CA ALA A 12 21.92 1.64 2.97
C ALA A 12 21.51 3.11 2.79
N SER A 13 22.39 4.07 3.09
CA SER A 13 22.13 5.50 2.85
C SER A 13 21.98 5.83 1.37
N SER A 14 22.79 5.22 0.49
CA SER A 14 22.67 5.42 -0.96
C SER A 14 21.36 4.85 -1.51
N ALA A 15 20.95 3.67 -1.05
CA ALA A 15 19.65 3.09 -1.43
C ALA A 15 18.48 3.94 -0.92
N ALA A 16 18.54 4.46 0.31
CA ALA A 16 17.53 5.34 0.86
C ALA A 16 17.41 6.67 0.08
N ALA A 17 18.53 7.24 -0.35
CA ALA A 17 18.54 8.46 -1.17
C ALA A 17 17.89 8.25 -2.54
N ALA A 18 18.21 7.13 -3.23
CA ALA A 18 17.59 6.79 -4.51
C ALA A 18 16.07 6.57 -4.41
N LEU A 19 15.61 5.97 -3.29
CA LEU A 19 14.18 5.81 -3.02
C LEU A 19 13.48 7.15 -2.73
N ALA A 20 14.12 8.05 -1.99
CA ALA A 20 13.57 9.38 -1.73
C ALA A 20 13.41 10.20 -3.02
N GLU A 21 14.36 10.10 -3.94
CA GLU A 21 14.32 10.80 -5.23
C GLU A 21 13.21 10.26 -6.15
N THR A 22 13.05 8.93 -6.22
CA THR A 22 11.97 8.31 -6.98
C THR A 22 10.60 8.66 -6.41
N LEU A 23 10.41 8.63 -5.08
CA LEU A 23 9.16 9.04 -4.43
C LEU A 23 8.82 10.52 -4.66
N THR A 24 9.83 11.39 -4.69
CA THR A 24 9.64 12.82 -4.99
C THR A 24 9.18 13.01 -6.43
N ARG A 25 9.71 12.22 -7.38
CA ARG A 25 9.30 12.23 -8.79
C ARG A 25 7.85 11.77 -8.99
N PHE A 26 7.37 10.84 -8.16
CA PHE A 26 5.97 10.38 -8.20
C PHE A 26 5.02 11.23 -7.37
N ARG A 27 5.49 12.31 -6.73
CA ARG A 27 4.61 13.23 -6.02
C ARG A 27 3.80 14.03 -7.05
N PRO A 28 2.47 13.87 -7.13
CA PRO A 28 1.67 14.69 -8.03
C PRO A 28 1.82 16.16 -7.61
N PRO A 29 1.97 17.09 -8.55
CA PRO A 29 1.95 18.50 -8.21
C PRO A 29 0.60 18.83 -7.58
N SER A 30 0.62 19.49 -6.42
CA SER A 30 -0.58 20.12 -5.88
C SER A 30 -1.07 21.13 -6.91
N SER A 31 -2.25 20.89 -7.48
CA SER A 31 -2.86 21.82 -8.44
C SER A 31 -2.91 23.23 -7.82
N PRO A 32 -2.38 24.27 -8.49
CA PRO A 32 -2.58 25.63 -8.03
C PRO A 32 -4.08 25.92 -8.08
N GLN A 33 -4.61 26.37 -6.95
CA GLN A 33 -5.97 26.88 -6.79
C GLN A 33 -6.20 27.99 -7.83
N GLY A 34 -6.96 27.67 -8.88
CA GLY A 34 -7.46 28.65 -9.83
C GLY A 34 -8.49 29.60 -9.19
N PRO A 35 -8.91 30.65 -9.91
CA PRO A 35 -9.88 31.62 -9.41
C PRO A 35 -11.17 30.95 -8.95
N ALA A 36 -11.73 31.41 -7.83
CA ALA A 36 -12.92 30.84 -7.21
C ALA A 36 -14.10 30.79 -8.20
N GLU A 37 -14.55 29.56 -8.50
CA GLU A 37 -15.79 29.31 -9.22
C GLU A 37 -16.98 29.74 -8.34
N PRO A 38 -18.04 30.35 -8.91
CA PRO A 38 -19.24 30.71 -8.15
C PRO A 38 -19.87 29.46 -7.51
N PRO A 39 -20.51 29.60 -6.33
CA PRO A 39 -21.11 28.47 -5.65
C PRO A 39 -22.21 27.83 -6.51
N PRO A 40 -22.33 26.49 -6.52
CA PRO A 40 -23.37 25.80 -7.26
C PRO A 40 -24.76 26.19 -6.74
N PRO A 41 -25.82 26.09 -7.58
CA PRO A 41 -27.18 26.38 -7.16
C PRO A 41 -27.59 25.44 -6.00
N PRO A 42 -28.48 25.89 -5.09
CA PRO A 42 -28.94 25.06 -4.00
C PRO A 42 -29.66 23.82 -4.56
N TYR A 43 -29.22 22.64 -4.13
CA TYR A 43 -29.91 21.39 -4.44
C TYR A 43 -31.33 21.44 -3.89
N SER A 44 -32.32 21.46 -4.79
CA SER A 44 -33.69 21.11 -4.42
C SER A 44 -33.69 19.64 -4.00
N ALA A 45 -33.83 19.40 -2.69
CA ALA A 45 -34.02 18.06 -2.16
C ALA A 45 -35.37 17.52 -2.68
N SER A 46 -35.35 16.76 -3.77
CA SER A 46 -36.42 15.81 -4.01
C SER A 46 -36.56 14.94 -2.76
N PRO A 47 -37.80 14.67 -2.28
CA PRO A 47 -38.00 13.83 -1.11
C PRO A 47 -37.27 12.49 -1.36
N PRO A 48 -36.53 11.95 -0.37
CA PRO A 48 -35.81 10.72 -0.57
C PRO A 48 -36.83 9.63 -0.84
N GLY A 49 -36.97 9.24 -2.12
CA GLY A 49 -37.50 7.94 -2.45
C GLY A 49 -36.65 6.95 -1.68
N SER A 50 -37.30 6.18 -0.79
CA SER A 50 -36.64 5.17 0.01
C SER A 50 -35.69 4.38 -0.89
N PRO A 51 -34.39 4.32 -0.58
CA PRO A 51 -33.49 3.50 -1.38
C PRO A 51 -34.05 2.07 -1.36
N PRO A 52 -33.96 1.32 -2.47
CA PRO A 52 -34.31 -0.09 -2.44
C PRO A 52 -33.54 -0.75 -1.29
N PRO A 53 -34.15 -1.69 -0.55
CA PRO A 53 -33.47 -2.36 0.55
C PRO A 53 -32.17 -2.92 0.01
N TYR A 54 -31.06 -2.51 0.61
CA TYR A 54 -29.75 -3.02 0.27
C TYR A 54 -29.75 -4.49 0.70
N SER A 55 -30.01 -5.39 -0.24
CA SER A 55 -29.65 -6.79 -0.05
C SER A 55 -28.15 -6.79 0.10
N ALA A 56 -27.65 -6.96 1.33
CA ALA A 56 -26.28 -7.36 1.55
C ALA A 56 -26.10 -8.65 0.74
N ALA A 57 -25.50 -8.52 -0.44
CA ALA A 57 -24.94 -9.68 -1.10
C ALA A 57 -24.05 -10.35 -0.03
N PRO A 58 -24.21 -11.66 0.23
CA PRO A 58 -23.28 -12.33 1.11
C PRO A 58 -21.90 -11.97 0.61
N ALA A 59 -21.06 -11.43 1.50
CA ALA A 59 -19.68 -11.16 1.17
C ALA A 59 -19.14 -12.47 0.60
N GLU A 60 -18.88 -12.51 -0.71
CA GLU A 60 -18.21 -13.66 -1.27
C GLU A 60 -16.91 -13.76 -0.49
N PRO A 61 -16.64 -14.93 0.14
CA PRO A 61 -15.45 -15.08 0.94
C PRO A 61 -14.28 -14.73 0.04
N ASN A 62 -13.58 -13.64 0.40
CA ASN A 62 -12.38 -13.26 -0.31
C ASN A 62 -11.48 -14.50 -0.25
N PRO A 63 -11.00 -15.07 -1.38
CA PRO A 63 -10.30 -16.36 -1.37
C PRO A 63 -8.96 -16.35 -0.60
N GLY A 64 -8.64 -15.25 0.10
CA GLY A 64 -7.54 -15.12 1.05
C GLY A 64 -7.93 -14.54 2.41
N GLU A 65 -9.20 -14.53 2.80
CA GLU A 65 -9.60 -14.29 4.20
C GLU A 65 -9.36 -15.56 5.01
N GLY A 66 -8.42 -15.52 5.95
CA GLY A 66 -8.08 -16.66 6.82
C GLY A 66 -7.03 -17.62 6.27
N ARG A 67 -6.54 -17.45 5.03
CA ARG A 67 -5.40 -18.23 4.54
C ARG A 67 -4.15 -17.76 5.30
N ARG A 68 -3.72 -18.55 6.29
CA ARG A 68 -2.43 -18.40 6.97
C ARG A 68 -1.38 -18.14 5.89
N PRO A 69 -0.51 -17.13 6.04
CA PRO A 69 0.55 -16.89 5.05
C PRO A 69 1.27 -18.21 4.80
N PRO A 70 1.58 -18.55 3.52
CA PRO A 70 2.27 -19.79 3.23
C PRO A 70 3.54 -19.83 4.07
N GLU A 71 3.78 -20.96 4.72
CA GLU A 71 5.03 -21.18 5.44
C GLU A 71 6.19 -21.05 4.46
N TYR A 72 7.29 -20.46 4.93
CA TYR A 72 8.46 -20.26 4.09
C TYR A 72 9.08 -21.61 3.77
N THR A 73 9.02 -22.00 2.50
CA THR A 73 9.81 -23.11 1.97
C THR A 73 11.10 -22.54 1.41
N ALA A 74 12.25 -22.99 1.93
CA ALA A 74 13.54 -22.61 1.39
C ALA A 74 13.64 -23.06 -0.08
N VAL A 75 14.11 -22.15 -0.93
CA VAL A 75 14.42 -22.48 -2.33
C VAL A 75 15.73 -23.27 -2.33
N PRO A 76 15.82 -24.43 -3.00
CA PRO A 76 17.06 -25.17 -3.14
C PRO A 76 18.17 -24.30 -3.74
N ASP A 77 19.42 -24.54 -3.38
CA ASP A 77 20.56 -23.85 -3.98
C ASP A 77 20.57 -24.05 -5.49
N GLY A 78 20.62 -22.94 -6.24
CA GLY A 78 20.52 -22.93 -7.71
C GLY A 78 19.10 -23.09 -8.27
N GLY A 79 18.06 -23.24 -7.43
CA GLY A 79 16.66 -23.42 -7.85
C GLY A 79 15.96 -22.15 -8.34
N PHE A 80 16.57 -20.98 -8.14
CA PHE A 80 16.05 -19.70 -8.62
C PHE A 80 17.20 -18.79 -9.02
N ASP A 81 17.27 -18.44 -10.31
CA ASP A 81 18.17 -17.40 -10.80
C ASP A 81 17.38 -16.14 -11.18
N PRO A 82 17.48 -15.05 -10.40
CA PRO A 82 16.76 -13.81 -10.70
C PRO A 82 17.20 -13.18 -12.02
N ARG A 83 18.39 -13.49 -12.53
CA ARG A 83 18.91 -12.94 -13.79
C ARG A 83 18.35 -13.63 -15.02
N GLN A 84 17.69 -14.77 -14.85
CA GLN A 84 17.11 -15.57 -15.96
C GLN A 84 15.60 -15.39 -16.09
N LEU A 85 14.99 -14.45 -15.36
CA LEU A 85 13.56 -14.17 -15.47
C LEU A 85 13.23 -13.50 -16.80
N THR A 86 12.16 -13.96 -17.43
CA THR A 86 11.58 -13.24 -18.57
C THR A 86 10.88 -11.96 -18.10
N GLU A 87 10.70 -11.00 -18.98
CA GLU A 87 10.05 -9.71 -18.65
C GLU A 87 8.63 -9.91 -18.08
N PHE A 88 7.86 -10.82 -18.67
CA PHE A 88 6.55 -11.19 -18.14
C PHE A 88 6.61 -11.82 -16.74
N GLN A 89 7.60 -12.67 -16.46
CA GLN A 89 7.77 -13.26 -15.12
C GLN A 89 8.18 -12.22 -14.08
N LEU A 90 9.00 -11.25 -14.49
CA LEU A 90 9.36 -10.11 -13.65
C LEU A 90 8.12 -9.26 -13.34
N ASP A 91 7.29 -8.95 -14.34
CA ASP A 91 6.06 -8.18 -14.16
C ASP A 91 5.08 -8.88 -13.23
N GLU A 92 4.86 -10.19 -13.42
CA GLU A 92 4.02 -11.00 -12.54
C GLU A 92 4.55 -11.06 -11.10
N LEU A 93 5.88 -11.18 -10.94
CA LEU A 93 6.52 -11.19 -9.64
C LEU A 93 6.33 -9.84 -8.94
N VAL A 94 6.58 -8.73 -9.65
CA VAL A 94 6.41 -7.37 -9.13
C VAL A 94 4.95 -7.13 -8.76
N HIS A 95 4.00 -7.49 -9.64
CA HIS A 95 2.57 -7.35 -9.38
C HIS A 95 2.16 -8.08 -8.09
N ARG A 96 2.63 -9.33 -7.91
CA ARG A 96 2.37 -10.12 -6.71
C ARG A 96 2.98 -9.51 -5.44
N ILE A 97 4.22 -9.01 -5.52
CA ILE A 97 4.91 -8.39 -4.38
C ILE A 97 4.20 -7.10 -3.98
N VAL A 98 3.91 -6.20 -4.93
CA VAL A 98 3.24 -4.93 -4.66
C VAL A 98 1.88 -5.18 -4.01
N GLY A 99 1.08 -6.10 -4.53
CA GLY A 99 -0.21 -6.46 -3.92
C GLY A 99 -0.08 -6.95 -2.47
N ARG A 100 0.91 -7.80 -2.19
CA ARG A 100 1.14 -8.33 -0.84
C ARG A 100 1.63 -7.26 0.13
N VAL A 101 2.66 -6.50 -0.25
CA VAL A 101 3.27 -5.47 0.59
C VAL A 101 2.27 -4.35 0.89
N THR A 102 1.53 -3.88 -0.11
CA THR A 102 0.54 -2.81 0.11
C THR A 102 -0.58 -3.25 1.04
N ARG A 103 -1.00 -4.52 0.99
CA ARG A 103 -1.97 -5.07 1.94
C ARG A 103 -1.44 -5.04 3.38
N LEU A 104 -0.20 -5.49 3.60
CA LEU A 104 0.44 -5.46 4.92
C LEU A 104 0.58 -4.02 5.45
N VAL A 105 1.04 -3.10 4.62
CA VAL A 105 1.16 -1.68 5.00
C VAL A 105 -0.21 -1.10 5.36
N ARG A 106 -1.26 -1.40 4.57
CA ARG A 106 -2.62 -0.94 4.90
C ARG A 106 -3.12 -1.49 6.24
N THR A 107 -2.84 -2.75 6.55
CA THR A 107 -3.26 -3.34 7.83
C THR A 107 -2.49 -2.72 8.99
N GLU A 108 -1.18 -2.55 8.87
CA GLU A 108 -0.36 -1.91 9.92
C GLU A 108 -0.83 -0.46 10.17
N LEU A 109 -1.07 0.32 9.12
CA LEU A 109 -1.56 1.70 9.27
C LEU A 109 -2.98 1.78 9.84
N ARG A 110 -3.85 0.80 9.56
CA ARG A 110 -5.19 0.72 10.19
C ARG A 110 -5.05 0.47 11.68
N MET A 111 -4.25 -0.53 12.07
CA MET A 111 -3.98 -0.86 13.46
C MET A 111 -3.32 0.30 14.20
N ASP A 112 -2.41 1.02 13.53
CA ASP A 112 -1.72 2.16 14.11
C ASP A 112 -2.68 3.34 14.35
N ARG A 113 -3.63 3.59 13.45
CA ARG A 113 -4.69 4.60 13.68
C ARG A 113 -5.58 4.24 14.86
N GLU A 114 -5.99 2.99 15.00
CA GLU A 114 -6.77 2.52 16.15
C GLU A 114 -5.99 2.70 17.45
N ARG A 115 -4.69 2.41 17.44
CA ARG A 115 -3.78 2.56 18.58
C ARG A 115 -3.59 4.02 18.94
N ILE A 116 -3.25 4.88 17.98
CA ILE A 116 -3.07 6.32 18.18
C ILE A 116 -4.38 6.97 18.66
N GLY A 117 -5.53 6.57 18.10
CA GLY A 117 -6.85 7.05 18.53
C GLY A 117 -7.16 6.71 19.99
N ARG A 118 -6.83 5.49 20.43
CA ARG A 118 -6.93 5.10 21.86
C ARG A 118 -5.94 5.86 22.74
N LEU A 119 -4.70 6.06 22.28
CA LEU A 119 -3.67 6.78 23.03
C LEU A 119 -3.99 8.28 23.19
N ARG A 120 -4.80 8.84 22.28
CA ARG A 120 -5.26 10.22 22.29
C ARG A 120 -6.56 10.44 23.06
N ASP A 121 -7.20 9.40 23.58
CA ASP A 121 -8.41 9.48 24.40
C ASP A 121 -8.03 9.37 25.88
N PRO A 122 -7.82 10.49 26.61
CA PRO A 122 -7.59 10.46 28.04
C PRO A 122 -8.92 10.21 28.74
N ARG A 123 -9.22 8.93 28.98
CA ARG A 123 -10.30 8.52 29.86
C ARG A 123 -9.85 8.44 31.30
#